data_AF-A0A2P4XLI5-F1
#
_entry.id   AF-A0A2P4XLI5-F1
#
_cell.length_a   1.000
_cell.length_b   1.000
_cell.length_c   1.000
_cell.angle_alpha   90.00
_cell.angle_beta   90.00
_cell.angle_gamma   90.00
#
_symmetry.space_group_name_H-M   'P 1'
#
loop_
_entity.id
_entity.type
_entity.pdbx_description
1 polymer ?
#
loop_
_entity_poly.entity_id
_entity_poly.type
_entity_poly.pdbx_seq_one_letter_code
_entity_poly.pdbx_strand_id
1 'polypeptide(L)'
;MVGEDETKRQSFYVVYIPADESKELEEWTVKLPQDKEAQLGCLTERLREHFKGGATVVSRQQQEETFKQQLLAQLPKGATLTDEMLQMMLQMDSLVDSIPLVLNTPDVKHVGVNMYVDDKGTAKALATNVRASAIAQACGKMLEVKGDAFIGRVFDNDDDFVRMDFRLSEVSGDAPWVQTAKLQAAAAAAGNGGAAAGAALARAKAPGKVMLPGSIQRVCGADRCSKNGTLRCSRCKAQFYCSPECQKSDWKLHKFGCKK
;
A
#
# COMPACT_ATOMS: atom_id res chain seq x y z
N MET A 1 -14.65 19.53 -5.36
CA MET A 1 -16.07 19.15 -5.49
C MET A 1 -16.08 17.79 -6.14
N VAL A 2 -16.24 16.75 -5.34
CA VAL A 2 -16.35 15.38 -5.82
C VAL A 2 -17.84 15.18 -6.15
N GLY A 3 -18.15 14.96 -7.43
CA GLY A 3 -19.52 15.00 -7.95
C GLY A 3 -20.41 13.88 -7.42
N GLU A 4 -21.73 14.12 -7.47
CA GLU A 4 -22.80 13.19 -7.05
C GLU A 4 -22.78 11.81 -7.76
N ASP A 5 -21.91 11.62 -8.76
CA ASP A 5 -21.72 10.36 -9.48
C ASP A 5 -20.79 9.37 -8.75
N GLU A 6 -19.89 9.85 -7.87
CA GLU A 6 -18.96 8.96 -7.17
C GLU A 6 -19.62 8.11 -6.09
N THR A 7 -20.73 8.58 -5.49
CA THR A 7 -21.48 7.85 -4.45
C THR A 7 -22.23 6.63 -4.99
N LYS A 8 -22.39 6.51 -6.32
CA LYS A 8 -23.05 5.35 -6.97
C LYS A 8 -22.06 4.34 -7.56
N ARG A 9 -20.77 4.64 -7.53
CA ARG A 9 -19.76 3.81 -8.18
C ARG A 9 -19.56 2.50 -7.42
N GLN A 10 -19.78 1.38 -8.09
CA GLN A 10 -19.68 0.03 -7.50
C GLN A 10 -18.36 -0.68 -7.82
N SER A 11 -17.53 -0.11 -8.68
CA SER A 11 -16.25 -0.67 -9.08
C SER A 11 -15.30 0.38 -9.64
N PHE A 12 -14.02 0.01 -9.71
CA PHE A 12 -12.97 0.80 -10.33
C PHE A 12 -12.04 -0.09 -11.15
N TYR A 13 -11.31 0.51 -12.09
CA TYR A 13 -10.36 -0.21 -12.93
C TYR A 13 -8.93 -0.03 -12.44
N VAL A 14 -8.16 -1.10 -12.52
CA VAL A 14 -6.69 -1.12 -12.35
C VAL A 14 -6.08 -1.85 -13.54
N VAL A 15 -4.81 -1.58 -13.84
CA VAL A 15 -4.10 -2.30 -14.91
C VAL A 15 -3.27 -3.42 -14.30
N TYR A 16 -3.48 -4.63 -14.80
CA TYR A 16 -2.68 -5.81 -14.51
C TYR A 16 -1.55 -5.95 -15.53
N ILE A 17 -0.34 -6.21 -15.03
CA ILE A 17 0.88 -6.38 -15.81
C ILE A 17 1.46 -7.75 -15.46
N PRO A 18 1.14 -8.80 -16.23
CA PRO A 18 1.68 -10.13 -15.97
C PRO A 18 3.20 -10.16 -16.17
N ALA A 19 3.89 -10.91 -15.31
CA ALA A 19 5.33 -11.18 -15.49
C ALA A 19 5.62 -12.06 -16.71
N ASP A 20 4.65 -12.90 -17.08
CA ASP A 20 4.69 -13.70 -18.31
C ASP A 20 4.51 -12.80 -19.54
N GLU A 21 5.58 -12.65 -20.32
CA GLU A 21 5.60 -11.81 -21.53
C GLU A 21 4.68 -12.32 -22.64
N SER A 22 4.28 -13.59 -22.60
CA SER A 22 3.31 -14.15 -23.56
C SER A 22 1.88 -13.66 -23.32
N LYS A 23 1.60 -13.11 -22.13
CA LYS A 23 0.29 -12.57 -21.77
C LYS A 23 0.27 -11.06 -21.98
N GLU A 24 -0.83 -10.53 -22.51
CA GLU A 24 -1.01 -9.09 -22.67
C GLU A 24 -1.28 -8.38 -21.33
N LEU A 25 -1.18 -7.05 -21.31
CA LEU A 25 -1.66 -6.26 -20.18
C LEU A 25 -3.18 -6.27 -20.17
N GLU A 26 -3.79 -6.29 -18.99
CA GLU A 26 -5.25 -6.40 -18.86
C GLU A 26 -5.81 -5.29 -17.97
N GLU A 27 -7.06 -4.90 -18.21
CA GLU A 27 -7.83 -4.10 -17.26
C GLU A 27 -8.58 -5.02 -16.30
N TRP A 28 -8.40 -4.79 -15.01
CA TRP A 28 -9.14 -5.49 -13.97
C TRP A 28 -10.17 -4.58 -13.33
N THR A 29 -11.43 -5.02 -13.38
CA THR A 29 -12.52 -4.40 -12.62
C THR A 29 -12.50 -4.89 -11.19
N VAL A 30 -12.32 -3.99 -10.23
CA VAL A 30 -12.29 -4.27 -8.79
C VAL A 30 -13.56 -3.73 -8.14
N LYS A 31 -14.22 -4.57 -7.34
CA LYS A 31 -15.43 -4.16 -6.61
C LYS A 31 -15.07 -3.08 -5.59
N LEU A 32 -15.89 -2.03 -5.54
CA LEU A 32 -15.78 -0.95 -4.58
C LEU A 32 -16.85 -1.15 -3.49
N PRO A 33 -16.46 -1.48 -2.25
CA PRO A 33 -17.41 -1.59 -1.14
C PRO A 33 -18.12 -0.26 -0.87
N GLN A 34 -19.36 -0.30 -0.36
CA GLN A 34 -20.06 0.92 0.08
C GLN A 34 -19.48 1.47 1.39
N ASP A 35 -18.94 0.58 2.24
CA ASP A 35 -18.28 0.97 3.48
C ASP A 35 -16.92 1.63 3.19
N LYS A 36 -16.73 2.85 3.71
CA LYS A 36 -15.52 3.65 3.45
C LYS A 36 -14.25 3.04 4.04
N GLU A 37 -14.36 2.31 5.14
CA GLU A 37 -13.21 1.68 5.78
C GLU A 37 -12.72 0.50 4.91
N ALA A 38 -13.65 -0.31 4.40
CA ALA A 38 -13.37 -1.40 3.46
C ALA A 38 -12.81 -0.93 2.11
N GLN A 39 -13.15 0.29 1.64
CA GLN A 39 -12.58 0.84 0.40
C GLN A 39 -11.05 1.02 0.43
N LEU A 40 -10.48 1.26 1.62
CA LEU A 40 -9.03 1.41 1.79
C LEU A 40 -8.30 0.11 1.40
N GLY A 41 -8.80 -1.04 1.88
CA GLY A 41 -8.20 -2.36 1.73
C GLY A 41 -8.65 -3.18 0.52
N CYS A 42 -9.77 -2.85 -0.12
CA CYS A 42 -10.39 -3.70 -1.14
C CYS A 42 -9.47 -4.15 -2.29
N LEU A 43 -8.55 -3.28 -2.74
CA LEU A 43 -7.56 -3.66 -3.75
C LEU A 43 -6.50 -4.59 -3.17
N THR A 44 -5.87 -4.21 -2.07
CA THR A 44 -4.75 -4.95 -1.50
C THR A 44 -5.17 -6.32 -0.97
N GLU A 45 -6.41 -6.48 -0.51
CA GLU A 45 -6.98 -7.78 -0.17
C GLU A 45 -7.07 -8.70 -1.38
N ARG A 46 -7.64 -8.22 -2.49
CA ARG A 46 -7.71 -9.00 -3.74
C ARG A 46 -6.32 -9.34 -4.28
N LEU A 47 -5.40 -8.38 -4.28
CA LEU A 47 -4.03 -8.61 -4.77
C LEU A 47 -3.27 -9.60 -3.89
N ARG A 48 -3.51 -9.60 -2.57
CA ARG A 48 -2.95 -10.59 -1.66
C ARG A 48 -3.38 -12.00 -2.02
N GLU A 49 -4.65 -12.20 -2.37
CA GLU A 49 -5.14 -13.50 -2.84
C GLU A 49 -4.46 -13.92 -4.14
N HIS A 50 -4.27 -12.99 -5.08
CA HIS A 50 -3.53 -13.25 -6.32
C HIS A 50 -2.09 -13.69 -6.06
N PHE A 51 -1.34 -12.95 -5.24
CA PHE A 51 0.08 -13.23 -4.97
C PHE A 51 0.32 -14.48 -4.10
N LYS A 52 -0.69 -14.96 -3.36
CA LYS A 52 -0.64 -16.27 -2.69
C LYS A 52 -0.56 -17.44 -3.67
N GLY A 53 -1.10 -17.27 -4.88
CA GLY A 53 -1.12 -18.30 -5.93
C GLY A 53 0.15 -18.39 -6.78
N GLY A 54 1.00 -17.36 -6.77
CA GLY A 54 2.14 -17.22 -7.71
C GLY A 54 3.40 -18.04 -7.39
N ALA A 55 3.45 -18.76 -6.27
CA ALA A 55 4.60 -19.60 -5.93
C ALA A 55 4.55 -20.94 -6.68
N THR A 56 5.64 -21.29 -7.40
CA THR A 56 5.82 -22.61 -7.99
C THR A 56 5.93 -23.69 -6.89
N VAL A 57 5.53 -24.93 -7.17
CA VAL A 57 5.59 -26.07 -6.21
C VAL A 57 7.01 -26.23 -5.62
N VAL A 58 8.04 -26.08 -6.47
CA VAL A 58 9.46 -26.17 -6.08
C VAL A 58 9.85 -25.02 -5.15
N SER A 59 9.46 -23.78 -5.48
CA SER A 59 9.71 -22.62 -4.61
C SER A 59 8.99 -22.73 -3.26
N ARG A 60 7.83 -23.41 -3.22
CA ARG A 60 7.04 -23.60 -2.01
C ARG A 60 7.74 -24.53 -1.02
N GLN A 61 8.25 -25.67 -1.51
CA GLN A 61 9.01 -26.62 -0.68
C GLN A 61 10.31 -26.02 -0.16
N GLN A 62 11.07 -25.33 -1.02
CA GLN A 62 12.31 -24.67 -0.62
C GLN A 62 12.07 -23.56 0.43
N GLN A 63 10.98 -22.79 0.27
CA GLN A 63 10.57 -21.78 1.24
C GLN A 63 10.12 -22.40 2.56
N GLU A 64 9.31 -23.46 2.50
CA GLU A 64 8.87 -24.21 3.67
C GLU A 64 10.06 -24.71 4.48
N GLU A 65 11.06 -25.30 3.82
CA GLU A 65 12.23 -25.87 4.47
C GLU A 65 13.15 -24.79 5.07
N THR A 66 13.41 -23.71 4.33
CA THR A 66 14.25 -22.59 4.81
C THR A 66 13.60 -21.87 5.99
N PHE A 67 12.29 -21.61 5.91
CA PHE A 67 11.53 -20.96 6.96
C PHE A 67 11.39 -21.85 8.20
N LYS A 68 11.17 -23.17 8.00
CA LYS A 68 11.16 -24.17 9.07
C LYS A 68 12.47 -24.17 9.84
N GLN A 69 13.62 -24.15 9.15
CA GLN A 69 14.93 -24.09 9.79
C GLN A 69 15.13 -22.80 10.60
N GLN A 70 14.73 -21.64 10.07
CA GLN A 70 14.86 -20.36 10.77
C GLN A 70 13.95 -20.27 12.00
N LEU A 71 12.72 -20.77 11.92
CA LEU A 71 11.79 -20.83 13.05
C LEU A 71 12.29 -21.79 14.14
N LEU A 72 12.78 -22.96 13.77
CA LEU A 72 13.37 -23.92 14.72
C LEU A 72 14.57 -23.33 15.47
N ALA A 73 15.34 -22.43 14.83
CA ALA A 73 16.45 -21.74 15.47
C ALA A 73 16.01 -20.67 16.49
N GLN A 74 14.79 -20.13 16.39
CA GLN A 74 14.26 -19.09 17.27
C GLN A 74 13.33 -19.63 18.37
N LEU A 75 12.95 -20.91 18.28
CA LEU A 75 12.02 -21.51 19.22
C LEU A 75 12.69 -21.99 20.52
N PRO A 76 12.00 -21.88 21.67
CA PRO A 76 12.46 -22.47 22.92
C PRO A 76 12.61 -23.99 22.81
N LYS A 77 13.61 -24.56 23.48
CA LYS A 77 13.82 -26.01 23.52
C LYS A 77 12.56 -26.72 24.03
N GLY A 78 11.93 -27.51 23.16
CA GLY A 78 10.74 -28.32 23.47
C GLY A 78 9.45 -27.89 22.75
N ALA A 79 9.46 -26.80 21.97
CA ALA A 79 8.31 -26.43 21.15
C ALA A 79 8.22 -27.31 19.89
N THR A 80 7.05 -27.88 19.61
CA THR A 80 6.75 -28.63 18.39
C THR A 80 5.94 -27.75 17.43
N LEU A 81 6.45 -27.60 16.20
CA LEU A 81 5.72 -26.98 15.08
C LEU A 81 5.10 -28.10 14.24
N THR A 82 3.78 -28.07 14.07
CA THR A 82 3.11 -28.93 13.09
C THR A 82 3.27 -28.34 11.68
N ASP A 83 3.28 -29.19 10.66
CA ASP A 83 3.38 -28.72 9.27
C ASP A 83 2.17 -27.83 8.89
N GLU A 84 1.00 -28.05 9.51
CA GLU A 84 -0.18 -27.18 9.38
C GLU A 84 0.05 -25.78 9.95
N MET A 85 0.67 -25.67 11.14
CA MET A 85 1.02 -24.36 11.73
C MET A 85 2.06 -23.61 10.87
N LEU A 86 3.03 -24.34 10.30
CA LEU A 86 4.04 -23.77 9.41
C LEU A 86 3.41 -23.26 8.11
N GLN A 87 2.52 -24.06 7.50
CA GLN A 87 1.78 -23.66 6.30
C GLN A 87 0.93 -22.42 6.56
N MET A 88 0.24 -22.36 7.71
CA MET A 88 -0.52 -21.18 8.12
C MET A 88 0.39 -19.96 8.29
N MET A 89 1.56 -20.08 8.94
CA MET A 89 2.49 -18.96 9.11
C MET A 89 3.06 -18.44 7.78
N LEU A 90 3.38 -19.33 6.84
CA LEU A 90 3.85 -18.97 5.49
C LEU A 90 2.75 -18.27 4.67
N GLN A 91 1.49 -18.69 4.84
CA GLN A 91 0.34 -18.13 4.14
C GLN A 91 -0.19 -16.83 4.76
N MET A 92 0.04 -16.61 6.06
CA MET A 92 -0.44 -15.41 6.76
C MET A 92 0.31 -14.13 6.37
N ASP A 93 1.41 -14.24 5.63
CA ASP A 93 2.43 -13.20 5.60
C ASP A 93 2.84 -12.75 4.19
N SER A 94 2.15 -13.18 3.12
CA SER A 94 2.34 -12.53 1.80
C SER A 94 1.65 -11.18 1.84
N LEU A 95 2.41 -10.09 1.72
CA LEU A 95 1.87 -8.73 1.69
C LEU A 95 1.83 -8.21 0.25
N VAL A 96 1.12 -7.10 0.09
CA VAL A 96 1.15 -6.32 -1.13
C VAL A 96 2.02 -5.12 -0.80
N ASP A 97 3.16 -4.99 -1.50
CA ASP A 97 3.94 -3.76 -1.43
C ASP A 97 3.35 -2.72 -2.39
N SER A 98 3.32 -1.46 -1.97
CA SER A 98 2.73 -0.35 -2.71
C SER A 98 3.78 0.71 -2.97
N ILE A 99 4.25 0.75 -4.22
CA ILE A 99 5.32 1.61 -4.68
C ILE A 99 4.72 2.85 -5.35
N PRO A 100 4.85 4.04 -4.75
CA PRO A 100 4.20 5.24 -5.29
C PRO A 100 4.94 5.74 -6.52
N LEU A 101 4.35 5.59 -7.71
CA LEU A 101 4.87 6.14 -8.97
C LEU A 101 4.68 7.66 -9.02
N VAL A 102 3.46 8.13 -8.70
CA VAL A 102 3.15 9.56 -8.49
C VAL A 102 2.72 9.75 -7.04
N LEU A 103 3.42 10.64 -6.33
CA LEU A 103 3.07 11.07 -4.97
C LEU A 103 1.87 12.02 -5.03
N ASN A 104 0.87 11.76 -4.18
CA ASN A 104 -0.39 12.51 -4.00
C ASN A 104 -0.20 13.87 -3.32
N THR A 105 0.66 14.71 -3.88
CA THR A 105 0.94 16.07 -3.39
C THR A 105 -0.18 17.06 -3.77
N PRO A 106 -0.25 18.24 -3.12
CA PRO A 106 -1.22 19.29 -3.49
C PRO A 106 -1.13 19.72 -4.96
N ASP A 107 0.08 19.74 -5.54
CA ASP A 107 0.33 20.16 -6.93
C ASP A 107 -0.34 19.23 -7.94
N VAL A 108 -0.50 17.95 -7.59
CA VAL A 108 -1.23 16.95 -8.40
C VAL A 108 -2.66 16.76 -7.90
N LYS A 109 -3.19 17.75 -7.17
CA LYS A 109 -4.55 17.74 -6.59
C LYS A 109 -4.79 16.50 -5.73
N HIS A 110 -3.77 16.04 -5.02
CA HIS A 110 -3.84 14.86 -4.15
C HIS A 110 -4.17 13.55 -4.88
N VAL A 111 -3.96 13.48 -6.20
CA VAL A 111 -4.09 12.25 -6.97
C VAL A 111 -2.73 11.56 -7.09
N GLY A 112 -2.65 10.33 -6.58
CA GLY A 112 -1.47 9.47 -6.67
C GLY A 112 -1.69 8.28 -7.61
N VAL A 113 -0.60 7.75 -8.13
CA VAL A 113 -0.55 6.51 -8.92
C VAL A 113 0.43 5.57 -8.23
N ASN A 114 -0.02 4.38 -7.89
CA ASN A 114 0.77 3.38 -7.17
C ASN A 114 0.91 2.11 -8.01
N MET A 115 2.11 1.53 -7.98
CA MET A 115 2.38 0.18 -8.46
C MET A 115 2.32 -0.78 -7.28
N TYR A 116 1.52 -1.82 -7.38
CA TYR A 116 1.37 -2.86 -6.37
C TYR A 116 2.06 -4.14 -6.83
N VAL A 117 2.92 -4.68 -5.97
CA VAL A 117 3.74 -5.86 -6.27
C VAL A 117 3.73 -6.83 -5.08
N ASP A 118 4.19 -8.05 -5.33
CA ASP A 118 4.45 -9.04 -4.28
C ASP A 118 5.67 -8.61 -3.46
N ASP A 119 5.48 -8.37 -2.16
CA ASP A 119 6.57 -7.98 -1.25
C ASP A 119 7.68 -9.04 -1.14
N LYS A 120 7.34 -10.28 -1.46
CA LYS A 120 8.22 -11.44 -1.41
C LYS A 120 8.64 -11.91 -2.80
N GLY A 121 8.44 -11.13 -3.86
CA GLY A 121 8.76 -11.55 -5.23
C GLY A 121 10.19 -12.08 -5.39
N THR A 122 11.18 -11.42 -4.77
CA THR A 122 12.58 -11.89 -4.75
C THR A 122 12.75 -13.18 -3.95
N ALA A 123 12.16 -13.27 -2.75
CA ALA A 123 12.24 -14.46 -1.90
C ALA A 123 11.50 -15.67 -2.48
N LYS A 124 10.49 -15.44 -3.31
CA LYS A 124 9.76 -16.44 -4.11
C LYS A 124 10.49 -16.80 -5.41
N ALA A 125 11.64 -16.16 -5.69
CA ALA A 125 12.39 -16.32 -6.93
C ALA A 125 11.50 -16.14 -8.18
N LEU A 126 10.57 -15.19 -8.13
CA LEU A 126 9.69 -14.89 -9.27
C LEU A 126 10.51 -14.27 -10.41
N ALA A 127 10.06 -14.51 -11.64
CA ALA A 127 10.68 -13.93 -12.83
C ALA A 127 10.64 -12.40 -12.79
N THR A 128 11.64 -11.76 -13.40
CA THR A 128 11.64 -10.30 -13.57
C THR A 128 10.52 -9.91 -14.54
N ASN A 129 9.65 -9.01 -14.11
CA ASN A 129 8.63 -8.43 -14.95
C ASN A 129 9.23 -7.22 -15.68
N VAL A 130 9.71 -7.46 -16.90
CA VAL A 130 10.41 -6.48 -17.72
C VAL A 130 9.51 -5.27 -18.00
N ARG A 131 8.21 -5.51 -18.27
CA ARG A 131 7.23 -4.45 -18.58
C ARG A 131 6.95 -3.55 -17.37
N ALA A 132 6.68 -4.14 -16.21
CA ALA A 132 6.47 -3.36 -14.98
C ALA A 132 7.72 -2.58 -14.57
N SER A 133 8.89 -3.21 -14.70
CA SER A 133 10.19 -2.56 -14.45
C SER A 133 10.41 -1.38 -15.40
N ALA A 134 10.11 -1.53 -16.69
CA ALA A 134 10.21 -0.45 -17.67
C ALA A 134 9.27 0.73 -17.34
N ILE A 135 8.05 0.47 -16.88
CA ILE A 135 7.13 1.53 -16.44
C ILE A 135 7.67 2.27 -15.21
N ALA A 136 8.21 1.54 -14.22
CA ALA A 136 8.84 2.16 -13.05
C ALA A 136 10.05 3.03 -13.46
N GLN A 137 10.88 2.55 -14.39
CA GLN A 137 12.02 3.29 -14.93
C GLN A 137 11.58 4.54 -15.70
N ALA A 138 10.52 4.46 -16.49
CA ALA A 138 9.94 5.62 -17.18
C ALA A 138 9.47 6.70 -16.18
N CYS A 139 8.99 6.28 -15.01
CA CYS A 139 8.65 7.14 -13.88
C CYS A 139 9.87 7.67 -13.09
N GLY A 140 11.10 7.37 -13.52
CA GLY A 140 12.33 7.80 -12.85
C GLY A 140 12.73 6.94 -11.65
N LYS A 141 12.20 5.72 -11.52
CA LYS A 141 12.55 4.78 -10.44
C LYS A 141 13.39 3.62 -10.98
N MET A 142 14.60 3.48 -10.45
CA MET A 142 15.44 2.32 -10.72
C MET A 142 15.00 1.16 -9.84
N LEU A 143 13.96 0.45 -10.29
CA LEU A 143 13.37 -0.69 -9.60
C LEU A 143 13.27 -1.89 -10.55
N GLU A 144 13.69 -3.04 -10.05
CA GLU A 144 13.45 -4.32 -10.71
C GLU A 144 12.23 -4.99 -10.06
N VAL A 145 11.14 -5.13 -10.82
CA VAL A 145 9.90 -5.73 -10.35
C VAL A 145 9.95 -7.25 -10.54
N LYS A 146 9.68 -8.01 -9.48
CA LYS A 146 9.64 -9.48 -9.49
C LYS A 146 8.20 -9.96 -9.45
N GLY A 147 7.81 -10.80 -10.42
CA GLY A 147 6.47 -11.31 -10.55
C GLY A 147 5.46 -10.28 -11.07
N ASP A 148 4.19 -10.63 -10.94
CA ASP A 148 3.08 -9.82 -11.43
C ASP A 148 3.01 -8.45 -10.74
N ALA A 149 2.53 -7.44 -11.48
CA ALA A 149 2.35 -6.09 -10.97
C ALA A 149 0.99 -5.52 -11.35
N PHE A 150 0.52 -4.57 -10.56
CA PHE A 150 -0.74 -3.85 -10.79
C PHE A 150 -0.52 -2.35 -10.66
N ILE A 151 -1.22 -1.54 -11.45
CA ILE A 151 -1.19 -0.08 -11.32
C ILE A 151 -2.60 0.41 -11.00
N GLY A 152 -2.71 1.21 -9.94
CA GLY A 152 -3.96 1.83 -9.51
C GLY A 152 -3.80 3.31 -9.21
N ARG A 153 -4.91 4.04 -9.31
CA ARG A 153 -4.99 5.48 -8.99
C ARG A 153 -5.83 5.70 -7.75
N VAL A 154 -5.42 6.67 -6.95
CA VAL A 154 -6.10 7.05 -5.72
C VAL A 154 -6.08 8.56 -5.56
N PHE A 155 -7.16 9.12 -5.06
CA PHE A 155 -7.16 10.44 -4.46
C PHE A 155 -7.06 10.28 -2.94
N ASP A 156 -6.11 10.96 -2.31
CA ASP A 156 -5.94 10.97 -0.86
C ASP A 156 -5.33 12.31 -0.42
N ASN A 157 -6.13 13.11 0.28
CA ASN A 157 -5.73 14.41 0.83
C ASN A 157 -5.63 14.41 2.36
N ASP A 158 -5.39 13.24 2.97
CA ASP A 158 -5.43 12.95 4.41
C ASP A 158 -6.83 13.01 5.05
N ASP A 159 -7.80 13.70 4.46
CA ASP A 159 -9.18 13.84 4.97
C ASP A 159 -10.16 12.89 4.27
N ASP A 160 -10.02 12.77 2.96
CA ASP A 160 -10.86 12.00 2.05
C ASP A 160 -9.98 11.03 1.24
N PHE A 161 -10.52 9.84 0.98
CA PHE A 161 -9.88 8.79 0.20
C PHE A 161 -10.84 8.28 -0.87
N VAL A 162 -10.38 8.18 -2.12
CA VAL A 162 -11.18 7.70 -3.24
C VAL A 162 -10.35 6.81 -4.16
N ARG A 163 -10.84 5.60 -4.45
CA ARG A 163 -10.30 4.75 -5.52
C ARG A 163 -10.74 5.29 -6.87
N MET A 164 -9.78 5.62 -7.74
CA MET A 164 -10.06 6.17 -9.07
C MET A 164 -9.82 5.11 -10.13
N ASP A 165 -10.44 5.30 -11.31
CA ASP A 165 -10.15 4.43 -12.46
C ASP A 165 -8.70 4.63 -12.89
N PHE A 166 -8.03 3.55 -13.27
CA PHE A 166 -6.77 3.59 -14.00
C PHE A 166 -6.87 2.62 -15.16
N ARG A 167 -6.89 3.15 -16.38
CA ARG A 167 -7.18 2.42 -17.61
C ARG A 167 -5.91 2.00 -18.31
N LEU A 168 -5.97 0.91 -19.06
CA LEU A 168 -4.87 0.40 -19.87
C LEU A 168 -4.48 1.42 -20.95
N SER A 169 -5.44 2.18 -21.48
CA SER A 169 -5.18 3.27 -22.43
C SER A 169 -4.28 4.37 -21.87
N GLU A 170 -4.11 4.46 -20.55
CA GLU A 170 -3.26 5.46 -19.89
C GLU A 170 -1.82 4.96 -19.66
N VAL A 171 -1.54 3.68 -19.92
CA VAL A 171 -0.20 3.09 -19.80
C VAL A 171 0.60 3.39 -21.07
N SER A 172 1.10 4.61 -21.16
CA SER A 172 2.01 5.06 -22.22
C SER A 172 3.20 5.81 -21.62
N GLY A 173 4.38 5.65 -22.22
CA GLY A 173 5.62 6.28 -21.75
C GLY A 173 5.61 7.82 -21.83
N ASP A 174 4.75 8.40 -22.67
CA ASP A 174 4.54 9.84 -22.83
C ASP A 174 3.31 10.37 -22.07
N ALA A 175 2.61 9.51 -21.32
CA ALA A 175 1.42 9.92 -20.59
C ALA A 175 1.75 11.04 -19.57
N PRO A 176 0.87 12.03 -19.37
CA PRO A 176 1.13 13.16 -18.47
C PRO A 176 1.48 12.76 -17.03
N TRP A 177 0.90 11.66 -16.53
CA TRP A 177 1.19 11.15 -15.19
C TRP A 177 2.62 10.59 -15.09
N VAL A 178 3.18 10.01 -16.16
CA VAL A 178 4.57 9.51 -16.21
C VAL A 178 5.56 10.68 -16.15
N GLN A 179 5.28 11.76 -16.91
CA GLN A 179 6.10 12.97 -16.84
C GLN A 179 6.07 13.59 -15.44
N THR A 180 4.89 13.61 -14.82
CA THR A 180 4.73 14.06 -13.43
C THR A 180 5.53 13.20 -12.46
N ALA A 181 5.46 11.88 -12.58
CA ALA A 181 6.25 10.93 -11.78
C ALA A 181 7.76 11.19 -11.91
N LYS A 182 8.24 11.38 -13.14
CA LYS A 182 9.65 11.64 -13.45
C LYS A 182 10.14 12.95 -12.82
N LEU A 183 9.34 14.02 -12.89
CA LEU A 183 9.66 15.30 -12.25
C LEU A 183 9.73 15.15 -10.72
N GLN A 184 8.79 14.43 -10.11
CA GLN A 184 8.80 14.17 -8.68
C GLN A 184 10.01 13.32 -8.25
N ALA A 185 10.36 12.29 -9.03
CA ALA A 185 11.53 11.46 -8.78
C ALA A 185 12.83 12.27 -8.86
N ALA A 186 12.97 13.14 -9.87
CA ALA A 186 14.12 14.03 -10.01
C ALA A 186 14.22 15.03 -8.85
N ALA A 187 13.10 15.63 -8.43
CA ALA A 187 13.06 16.54 -7.29
C ALA A 187 13.46 15.84 -5.98
N ALA A 188 12.99 14.61 -5.76
CA ALA A 188 13.36 13.80 -4.60
C ALA A 188 14.86 13.45 -4.61
N ALA A 189 15.42 13.08 -5.76
CA ALA A 189 16.85 12.78 -5.91
C ALA A 189 17.74 14.01 -5.67
N ALA A 190 17.26 15.20 -6.03
CA ALA A 190 17.95 16.47 -5.80
C ALA A 190 17.83 17.01 -4.36
N GLY A 191 17.09 16.34 -3.47
CA GLY A 191 16.82 16.82 -2.11
C GLY A 191 15.81 17.98 -2.03
N ASN A 192 15.18 18.33 -3.14
CA ASN A 192 14.23 19.44 -3.27
C ASN A 192 12.76 19.00 -3.24
N GLY A 193 12.50 17.71 -3.00
CA GLY A 193 11.15 17.21 -2.74
C GLY A 193 10.64 17.83 -1.45
N GLY A 194 9.80 18.87 -1.54
CA GLY A 194 9.31 19.64 -0.40
C GLY A 194 8.76 18.79 0.75
N ALA A 195 8.51 19.38 1.92
CA ALA A 195 8.17 18.67 3.16
C ALA A 195 7.07 17.59 3.02
N ALA A 196 6.07 17.82 2.15
CA ALA A 196 5.03 16.84 1.82
C ALA A 196 5.56 15.61 1.05
N ALA A 197 6.46 15.81 0.08
CA ALA A 197 7.16 14.73 -0.61
C ALA A 197 8.11 13.99 0.34
N GLY A 198 8.80 14.69 1.24
CA GLY A 198 9.63 14.10 2.30
C GLY A 198 8.82 13.21 3.26
N ALA A 199 7.63 13.65 3.68
CA ALA A 199 6.73 12.86 4.53
C ALA A 199 6.16 11.63 3.80
N ALA A 200 5.81 11.76 2.52
CA ALA A 200 5.36 10.63 1.70
C ALA A 200 6.50 9.62 1.44
N LEU A 201 7.74 10.08 1.22
CA LEU A 201 8.92 9.22 1.07
C LEU A 201 9.29 8.49 2.38
N ALA A 202 9.19 9.18 3.52
CA ALA A 202 9.47 8.60 4.84
C ALA A 202 8.49 7.46 5.18
N ARG A 203 7.23 7.56 4.75
CA ARG A 203 6.25 6.47 4.87
C ARG A 203 6.59 5.24 4.01
N ALA A 204 7.28 5.44 2.90
CA ALA A 204 7.70 4.35 2.00
C ALA A 204 9.02 3.65 2.40
N LYS A 205 9.78 4.19 3.37
CA LYS A 205 11.14 3.71 3.72
C LYS A 205 11.30 3.04 5.09
N ALA A 206 10.23 2.83 5.87
CA ALA A 206 10.37 2.23 7.20
C ALA A 206 10.62 0.70 7.11
N PRO A 207 11.76 0.17 7.62
CA PRO A 207 12.01 -1.27 7.64
C PRO A 207 11.30 -1.93 8.82
N GLY A 208 10.62 -3.03 8.55
CA GLY A 208 10.37 -4.14 9.49
C GLY A 208 9.89 -3.80 10.90
N LYS A 209 8.62 -3.40 11.04
CA LYS A 209 7.79 -3.81 12.18
C LYS A 209 6.42 -4.17 11.64
N VAL A 210 5.95 -5.36 11.99
CA VAL A 210 4.64 -5.94 11.67
C VAL A 210 3.56 -4.86 11.79
N MET A 211 3.09 -4.32 10.67
CA MET A 211 1.98 -3.36 10.60
C MET A 211 1.36 -3.40 9.19
N LEU A 212 0.03 -3.47 9.14
CA LEU A 212 -0.76 -3.41 7.91
C LEU A 212 -0.45 -2.10 7.14
N PRO A 213 -0.02 -2.16 5.86
CA PRO A 213 0.30 -0.96 5.09
C PRO A 213 -0.94 -0.47 4.33
N GLY A 214 -1.40 0.74 4.64
CA GLY A 214 -2.47 1.40 3.87
C GLY A 214 -3.24 2.51 4.58
N SER A 215 -3.12 2.62 5.90
CA SER A 215 -3.67 3.75 6.65
C SER A 215 -2.56 4.37 7.47
N ILE A 216 -2.50 5.71 7.50
CA ILE A 216 -2.00 6.38 8.70
C ILE A 216 -2.78 5.73 9.84
N GLN A 217 -2.16 4.88 10.66
CA GLN A 217 -2.81 4.44 11.87
C GLN A 217 -3.07 5.71 12.68
N ARG A 218 -4.30 6.20 12.60
CA ARG A 218 -4.80 7.34 13.35
C ARG A 218 -5.00 6.85 14.77
N VAL A 219 -3.93 6.49 15.48
CA VAL A 219 -4.02 5.91 16.82
C VAL A 219 -4.73 6.89 17.74
N CYS A 220 -5.63 6.38 18.58
CA CYS A 220 -6.30 7.17 19.58
C CYS A 220 -5.29 7.90 20.49
N GLY A 221 -5.45 9.21 20.67
CA GLY A 221 -4.57 10.04 21.49
C GLY A 221 -4.76 9.87 23.00
N ALA A 222 -5.73 9.07 23.44
CA ALA A 222 -5.96 8.85 24.86
C ALA A 222 -4.87 7.95 25.47
N ASP A 223 -4.40 8.32 26.66
CA ASP A 223 -3.47 7.51 27.42
C ASP A 223 -4.01 6.09 27.59
N ARG A 224 -3.16 5.10 27.29
CA ARG A 224 -3.47 3.66 27.33
C ARG A 224 -4.58 3.18 26.37
N CYS A 225 -4.89 3.91 25.30
CA CYS A 225 -5.80 3.45 24.26
C CYS A 225 -5.03 3.06 22.98
N SER A 226 -5.16 1.81 22.55
CA SER A 226 -4.57 1.28 21.32
C SER A 226 -5.57 1.10 20.18
N LYS A 227 -6.79 1.62 20.34
CA LYS A 227 -7.84 1.56 19.30
C LYS A 227 -7.57 2.56 18.18
N ASN A 228 -8.05 2.24 16.99
CA ASN A 228 -8.05 3.16 15.86
C ASN A 228 -8.95 4.37 16.15
N GLY A 229 -8.44 5.55 15.89
CA GLY A 229 -9.10 6.84 16.04
C GLY A 229 -9.94 7.16 14.81
N THR A 230 -11.25 6.98 14.95
CA THR A 230 -12.26 7.28 13.94
C THR A 230 -12.73 8.74 13.99
N LEU A 231 -12.50 9.43 15.11
CA LEU A 231 -12.84 10.83 15.33
C LEU A 231 -11.56 11.68 15.38
N ARG A 232 -11.68 12.98 15.11
CA ARG A 232 -10.58 13.94 15.28
C ARG A 232 -11.03 15.14 16.09
N CYS A 233 -10.08 15.77 16.78
CA CYS A 233 -10.33 16.98 17.54
C CYS A 233 -10.97 18.06 16.63
N SER A 234 -12.18 18.49 16.95
CA SER A 234 -12.93 19.46 16.13
C SER A 234 -12.26 20.83 16.00
N ARG A 235 -11.32 21.15 16.91
CA ARG A 235 -10.63 22.44 16.95
C ARG A 235 -9.37 22.47 16.08
N CYS A 236 -8.45 21.51 16.27
CA CYS A 236 -7.16 21.49 15.58
C CYS A 236 -7.10 20.50 14.41
N LYS A 237 -8.05 19.56 14.35
CA LYS A 237 -8.10 18.44 13.38
C LYS A 237 -6.85 17.53 13.34
N ALA A 238 -5.87 17.75 14.22
CA ALA A 238 -4.58 17.07 14.22
C ALA A 238 -4.52 15.81 15.10
N GLN A 239 -5.31 15.74 16.19
CA GLN A 239 -5.34 14.58 17.10
C GLN A 239 -6.57 13.71 16.85
N PHE A 240 -6.38 12.39 16.82
CA PHE A 240 -7.43 11.40 16.59
C PHE A 240 -7.86 10.67 17.87
N TYR A 241 -9.11 10.23 17.93
CA TYR A 241 -9.71 9.54 19.07
C TYR A 241 -10.70 8.47 18.59
N CYS A 242 -10.77 7.34 19.29
CA CYS A 242 -11.76 6.30 18.96
C CYS A 242 -13.17 6.66 19.45
N SER A 243 -13.29 7.59 20.40
CA SER A 243 -14.58 8.02 20.97
C SER A 243 -14.47 9.39 21.65
N PRO A 244 -15.59 10.11 21.88
CA PRO A 244 -15.59 11.39 22.61
C PRO A 244 -15.07 11.27 24.05
N GLU A 245 -15.21 10.10 24.68
CA GLU A 245 -14.69 9.82 26.02
C GLU A 245 -13.17 9.84 26.03
N CYS A 246 -12.54 9.23 25.01
CA CYS A 246 -11.10 9.26 24.83
C CYS A 246 -10.58 10.69 24.59
N GLN A 247 -11.31 11.49 23.81
CA GLN A 247 -10.99 12.91 23.63
C GLN A 247 -11.05 13.69 24.95
N LYS A 248 -12.10 13.47 25.76
CA LYS A 248 -12.25 14.12 27.07
C LYS A 248 -11.16 13.71 28.05
N SER A 249 -10.76 12.44 28.03
CA SER A 249 -9.66 11.91 28.86
C SER A 249 -8.33 12.58 28.52
N ASP A 250 -8.01 12.65 27.23
CA ASP A 250 -6.78 13.29 26.72
C ASP A 250 -6.79 14.82 26.82
N TRP A 251 -7.97 15.45 26.93
CA TRP A 251 -8.11 16.90 26.90
C TRP A 251 -7.23 17.64 27.93
N LYS A 252 -6.94 17.01 29.07
CA LYS A 252 -6.04 17.57 30.09
C LYS A 252 -4.64 17.86 29.54
N LEU A 253 -4.14 17.04 28.62
CA LEU A 253 -2.83 17.17 27.98
C LEU A 253 -2.95 17.86 26.62
N HIS A 254 -3.90 17.42 25.78
CA HIS A 254 -4.05 17.92 24.42
C HIS A 254 -4.34 19.44 24.35
N LYS A 255 -5.09 19.99 25.32
CA LYS A 255 -5.47 21.42 25.33
C LYS A 255 -4.26 22.38 25.27
N PHE A 256 -3.11 21.98 25.78
CA PHE A 256 -1.91 22.82 25.80
C PHE A 256 -1.29 22.99 24.39
N GLY A 257 -1.45 21.99 23.51
CA GLY A 257 -0.97 22.01 22.13
C GLY A 257 -2.06 22.29 21.08
N CYS A 258 -3.33 22.32 21.47
CA CYS A 258 -4.46 22.43 20.56
C CYS A 258 -4.62 23.86 19.98
N LYS A 259 -4.14 24.07 18.75
CA LYS A 259 -4.30 25.32 17.99
C LYS A 259 -5.26 25.12 16.82
N LYS A 260 -6.02 26.17 16.46
CA LYS A 260 -6.88 26.15 15.26
C LYS A 260 -6.02 26.16 14.00
#